data_AF-A0A512C478-F1
#
_entry.id   AF-A0A512C478-F1
#
_cell.length_a   1.000
_cell.length_b   1.000
_cell.length_c   1.000
_cell.angle_alpha   90.00
_cell.angle_beta   90.00
_cell.angle_gamma   90.00
#
_symmetry.space_group_name_H-M   'P 1'
#
loop_
_entity.id
_entity.type
_entity.pdbx_description
1 polymer ?
#
loop_
_entity_poly.entity_id
_entity_poly.type
_entity_poly.pdbx_seq_one_letter_code
_entity_poly.pdbx_strand_id
1 'polypeptide(L)' 'MIKERQLREELLGLEQRMHLLDRQLADAIHRIHHSPTPDLVEKAAQDERAYLSQLDKLMTRIRAVEGQLLQIDRHATRH' A
#
# COMPACT_ATOMS: atom_id res chain seq x y z
N MET A 1 -2.16 -23.96 -9.52
CA MET A 1 -2.47 -22.87 -10.48
C MET A 1 -3.58 -21.93 -10.01
N ILE A 2 -4.75 -22.37 -9.52
CA ILE A 2 -5.84 -21.45 -9.06
C ILE A 2 -5.36 -20.52 -7.92
N LYS A 3 -4.67 -21.06 -6.92
CA LYS A 3 -4.16 -20.28 -5.78
C LYS A 3 -3.13 -19.22 -6.19
N GLU A 4 -2.23 -19.57 -7.10
CA GLU A 4 -1.22 -18.65 -7.63
C GLU A 4 -1.88 -17.49 -8.37
N ARG A 5 -2.85 -17.78 -9.24
CA ARG A 5 -3.63 -16.75 -9.93
C ARG A 5 -4.33 -15.80 -8.96
N GLN A 6 -4.99 -16.34 -7.92
CA GLN A 6 -5.64 -15.53 -6.89
C GLN A 6 -4.64 -14.60 -6.17
N LEU A 7 -3.44 -15.10 -5.86
CA LEU A 7 -2.39 -14.30 -5.22
C LEU A 7 -1.85 -13.20 -6.15
N ARG A 8 -1.71 -13.47 -7.45
CA ARG A 8 -1.31 -12.46 -8.44
C ARG A 8 -2.39 -11.38 -8.63
N GLU A 9 -3.66 -11.77 -8.67
CA GLU A 9 -4.80 -10.84 -8.71
C GLU A 9 -4.86 -9.98 -7.44
N GLU A 10 -4.63 -10.59 -6.27
CA GLU A 10 -4.55 -9.87 -5.01
C GLU A 10 -3.38 -8.87 -5.01
N LEU A 11 -2.18 -9.29 -5.43
CA LEU A 11 -1.00 -8.43 -5.50
C LEU A 11 -1.25 -7.20 -6.37
N LEU A 12 -1.84 -7.39 -7.55
CA LEU A 12 -2.22 -6.29 -8.44
C LEU A 12 -3.17 -5.29 -7.75
N GLY A 13 -4.15 -5.78 -7.00
CA GLY A 13 -5.07 -4.94 -6.23
C GLY A 13 -4.38 -4.17 -5.11
N LEU A 14 -3.38 -4.78 -4.45
CA LEU A 14 -2.57 -4.13 -3.43
C LEU A 14 -1.69 -3.03 -4.02
N GLU A 15 -1.04 -3.26 -5.16
CA GLU A 15 -0.23 -2.28 -5.87
C GLU A 15 -1.05 -1.06 -6.31
N GLN A 16 -2.24 -1.29 -6.87
CA GLN A 16 -3.16 -0.19 -7.24
C GLN A 16 -3.53 0.66 -6.03
N ARG A 17 -3.78 0.02 -4.88
CA ARG A 17 -4.11 0.72 -3.64
C ARG A 17 -2.90 1.46 -3.06
N MET A 18 -1.69 0.93 -3.21
CA MET A 18 -0.45 1.63 -2.85
C MET A 18 -0.32 2.94 -3.63
N HIS A 19 -0.46 2.89 -4.96
CA HIS A 19 -0.39 4.09 -5.80
C HIS A 19 -1.47 5.14 -5.48
N LEU A 20 -2.64 4.71 -5.02
CA LEU A 20 -3.66 5.64 -4.53
C LEU A 20 -3.20 6.32 -3.23
N LEU A 21 -2.72 5.54 -2.26
CA LEU A 21 -2.24 6.06 -0.98
C LEU A 21 -1.04 6.99 -1.16
N ASP A 22 -0.12 6.69 -2.08
CA ASP A 22 1.03 7.56 -2.38
C ASP A 22 0.58 8.94 -2.88
N ARG A 23 -0.41 8.98 -3.77
CA ARG A 23 -1.00 10.24 -4.26
C ARG A 23 -1.69 11.01 -3.15
N GLN A 24 -2.46 10.31 -2.29
CA GLN A 24 -3.15 10.92 -1.16
C GLN A 24 -2.17 11.47 -0.11
N LEU A 25 -1.07 10.76 0.12
CA LEU A 25 0.00 11.19 1.00
C LEU A 25 0.70 12.44 0.46
N ALA A 26 1.06 12.45 -0.83
CA ALA A 26 1.66 13.62 -1.47
C ALA A 26 0.75 14.85 -1.38
N ASP A 27 -0.55 14.68 -1.60
CA ASP A 27 -1.54 15.75 -1.41
C ASP A 27 -1.62 16.23 0.05
N ALA A 28 -1.65 15.31 1.02
CA ALA A 28 -1.65 15.67 2.44
C ALA A 28 -0.40 16.49 2.82
N ILE A 29 0.78 16.05 2.39
CA ILE A 29 2.05 16.77 2.59
C ILE A 29 1.98 18.17 1.96
N HIS A 30 1.50 18.28 0.72
CA HIS A 30 1.33 19.57 0.07
C HIS A 30 0.36 20.48 0.86
N ARG A 31 -0.75 19.94 1.36
CA ARG A 31 -1.71 20.68 2.20
C ARG A 31 -1.08 21.12 3.52
N ILE A 32 -0.23 20.34 4.16
CA ILE A 32 0.50 20.73 5.37
C ILE A 32 1.36 21.98 5.11
N HIS A 33 2.06 22.02 3.98
CA HIS A 33 2.98 23.12 3.66
C HIS A 33 2.31 24.40 3.16
N HIS A 34 1.13 24.29 2.55
CA HIS A 34 0.50 25.41 1.82
C HIS A 34 -0.87 25.83 2.35
N SER A 35 -1.39 25.21 3.41
CA SER A 35 -2.68 25.60 3.98
C SER A 35 -2.61 26.96 4.70
N PRO A 36 -3.66 27.79 4.58
CA PRO A 36 -3.66 29.15 5.14
C PRO A 36 -3.98 29.22 6.64
N THR A 37 -4.49 28.13 7.24
CA THR A 37 -4.92 28.13 8.65
C THR A 37 -4.35 26.93 9.42
N PRO A 38 -4.10 27.09 10.73
CA PRO A 38 -3.63 26.00 11.59
C PRO A 38 -4.56 24.77 11.60
N ASP A 39 -5.87 24.96 11.62
CA ASP A 39 -6.85 23.85 11.62
C ASP A 39 -6.76 22.99 10.35
N LEU A 40 -6.51 23.62 9.20
CA LEU A 40 -6.34 22.90 7.94
C LEU A 40 -5.01 22.13 7.89
N VAL A 41 -3.95 22.71 8.46
CA VAL A 41 -2.66 22.04 8.62
C VAL A 41 -2.80 20.82 9.54
N GLU A 42 -3.49 20.97 10.68
CA GLU A 42 -3.68 19.87 11.62
C GLU A 42 -4.48 18.72 10.97
N LYS A 43 -5.56 19.04 10.26
CA LYS A 43 -6.33 18.04 9.51
C LYS A 43 -5.46 17.33 8.47
N ALA A 44 -4.64 18.04 7.72
CA ALA A 44 -3.75 17.44 6.73
C ALA A 44 -2.67 16.54 7.39
N ALA A 45 -2.16 16.91 8.57
CA ALA A 45 -1.24 16.07 9.35
C ALA A 45 -1.93 14.82 9.93
N GLN A 46 -3.22 14.89 10.28
CA GLN A 46 -4.00 13.71 10.66
C GLN A 46 -4.20 12.77 9.45
N ASP A 47 -4.55 13.32 8.28
CA ASP A 47 -4.66 12.58 7.03
C ASP A 47 -3.34 11.87 6.69
N GLU A 48 -2.20 12.57 6.75
CA GLU A 48 -0.86 12.03 6.51
C GLU A 48 -0.56 10.81 7.39
N ARG A 49 -0.75 10.94 8.71
CA ARG A 49 -0.54 9.84 9.66
C ARG A 49 -1.46 8.64 9.36
N ALA A 50 -2.70 8.90 8.98
CA ALA A 50 -3.65 7.86 8.61
C ALA A 50 -3.23 7.13 7.32
N TYR A 51 -2.73 7.85 6.31
CA TYR A 51 -2.23 7.24 5.08
C TYR A 51 -0.95 6.44 5.30
N LEU A 52 -0.01 6.94 6.10
CA LEU A 52 1.21 6.20 6.46
C LEU A 52 0.88 4.89 7.20
N SER A 53 -0.07 4.91 8.14
CA SER A 53 -0.52 3.70 8.82
C SER A 53 -1.17 2.69 7.87
N GLN A 54 -1.90 3.17 6.86
CA GLN A 54 -2.49 2.30 5.84
C GLN A 54 -1.42 1.71 4.91
N LEU A 55 -0.43 2.50 4.52
CA LEU A 55 0.72 2.04 3.72
C LEU A 55 1.49 0.93 4.44
N ASP A 56 1.77 1.08 5.73
CA ASP A 56 2.46 0.05 6.52
C ASP A 56 1.73 -1.31 6.52
N LYS A 57 0.40 -1.27 6.76
CA LYS A 57 -0.46 -2.46 6.69
C LYS A 57 -0.47 -3.08 5.29
N LEU A 58 -0.51 -2.24 4.27
CA LEU A 58 -0.51 -2.66 2.87
C LEU A 58 0.83 -3.32 2.49
N MET A 59 1.96 -2.73 2.90
CA MET A 59 3.29 -3.30 2.68
C MET A 59 3.47 -4.65 3.38
N THR A 60 2.97 -4.78 4.61
CA THR A 60 2.93 -6.07 5.31
C THR A 60 2.15 -7.11 4.51
N ARG A 61 1.01 -6.73 3.92
CA ARG A 61 0.20 -7.65 3.11
C ARG A 61 0.88 -8.03 1.80
N ILE A 62 1.47 -7.06 1.09
CA ILE A 62 2.25 -7.30 -0.14
C ILE A 62 3.34 -8.34 0.12
N ARG A 63 4.18 -8.11 1.13
CA ARG A 63 5.27 -9.04 1.49
C ARG A 63 4.77 -10.45 1.78
N ALA A 64 3.62 -10.57 2.45
CA ALA A 64 3.02 -11.88 2.74
C ALA A 64 2.57 -12.60 1.46
N VAL A 65 1.97 -11.88 0.50
CA VAL A 65 1.53 -12.43 -0.79
C VAL A 65 2.73 -12.82 -1.66
N GLU A 66 3.73 -11.95 -1.77
CA GLU A 66 4.99 -12.23 -2.47
C GLU A 66 5.70 -13.46 -1.90
N GLY A 67 5.75 -13.58 -0.56
CA GLY A 67 6.33 -14.74 0.11
C GLY A 67 5.60 -16.05 -0.24
N GLN A 68 4.27 -16.03 -0.36
CA GLN A 68 3.49 -17.19 -0.79
C GLN A 68 3.72 -17.54 -2.26
N LEU A 69 3.80 -16.53 -3.14
CA LEU A 69 4.11 -16.73 -4.55
C LEU A 69 5.50 -17.37 -4.73
N LEU A 70 6.51 -16.86 -4.00
CA LEU A 70 7.87 -17.42 -4.03
C LEU A 70 7.93 -18.88 -3.52
N GLN A 71 7.08 -19.26 -2.57
CA GLN A 71 6.97 -20.66 -2.14
C GLN A 71 6.41 -21.54 -3.27
N ILE A 72 5.34 -21.10 -3.95
CA ILE A 72 4.74 -21.83 -5.07
C ILE A 72 5.76 -22.05 -6.19
N ASP A 73 6.50 -21.01 -6.58
CA ASP A 73 7.49 -21.09 -7.66
C ASP A 73 8.63 -22.07 -7.34
N ARG A 74 9.08 -22.10 -6.08
CA ARG A 74 10.11 -23.04 -5.60
C ARG A 74 9.63 -24.49 -5.56
N HIS A 75 8.34 -24.72 -5.34
CA HIS A 75 7.76 -26.06 -5.41
C HIS A 75 7.55 -26.51 -6.86
N ALA A 76 7.26 -25.59 -7.77
CA ALA A 76 7.13 -25.89 -9.20
C ALA A 76 8.46 -26.32 -9.86
N THR A 77 9.61 -25.86 -9.36
CA THR A 77 10.94 -26.17 -9.91
C THR A 77 11.60 -27.43 -9.31
N ARG A 78 10.96 -28.08 -8.33
CA ARG A 78 11.46 -29.32 -7.69
C ARG A 78 10.84 -30.61 -8.24
N HIS A 79 10.07 -30.53 -9.32
CA HIS A 79 9.47 -31.64 -10.05
C HIS A 79 10.05 -31.74 -11.45
#